data_AF-A0A497NY59-F1
#
_entry.id   AF-A0A497NY59-F1
#
_cell.length_a   1.000
_cell.length_b   1.000
_cell.length_c   1.000
_cell.angle_alpha   90.00
_cell.angle_beta   90.00
_cell.angle_gamma   90.00
#
_symmetry.space_group_name_H-M   'P 1'
#
loop_
_entity.id
_entity.type
_entity.pdbx_description
1 polymer ?
#
loop_
_entity_poly.entity_id
_entity_poly.type
_entity_poly.pdbx_seq_one_letter_code
_entity_poly.pdbx_strand_id
1 'polypeptide(L)'
;FRIAGNETNVLSILKRFIDWIKCHIYYKSQDLPKYPAETLRDGVGDCDDQANLLITFCRIIGIPAYLQVGCVYLPTREIKADYWKGHWIIRLTRIGWHGWAVVYVPPWGWMPVDLTFAPGIFSDPLNAIRNAAIISQATIQYANITRSDYIASSRDYRRFIISNEFRIYEHDILLEENIRPPRLPRIYMPILSVDSEHL
;
A
#
# COMPACT_ATOMS: atom_id res chain seq x y z
N PHE A 1 -23.49 -5.37 4.86
CA PHE A 1 -24.86 -4.86 4.63
C PHE A 1 -25.24 -3.72 5.55
N ARG A 2 -25.29 -3.87 6.89
CA ARG A 2 -25.77 -2.80 7.81
C ARG A 2 -25.05 -1.46 7.66
N ILE A 3 -23.72 -1.47 7.50
CA ILE A 3 -22.91 -0.23 7.38
C ILE A 3 -23.21 0.53 6.08
N ALA A 4 -23.42 -0.20 4.96
CA ALA A 4 -23.79 0.42 3.68
C ALA A 4 -25.24 0.92 3.69
N GLY A 5 -26.16 0.17 4.32
CA GLY A 5 -27.59 0.48 4.30
C GLY A 5 -28.14 0.40 2.88
N ASN A 6 -28.97 1.38 2.50
CA ASN A 6 -29.54 1.53 1.15
C ASN A 6 -28.76 2.50 0.26
N GLU A 7 -27.55 2.90 0.67
CA GLU A 7 -26.69 3.79 -0.12
C GLU A 7 -26.22 3.09 -1.38
N THR A 8 -26.19 3.83 -2.50
CA THR A 8 -25.71 3.33 -3.80
C THR A 8 -24.49 4.09 -4.30
N ASN A 9 -24.23 5.29 -3.75
CA ASN A 9 -23.04 6.05 -4.09
C ASN A 9 -21.79 5.39 -3.47
N VAL A 10 -20.93 4.82 -4.32
CA VAL A 10 -19.72 4.06 -3.90
C VAL A 10 -18.80 4.88 -3.00
N LEU A 11 -18.59 6.16 -3.29
CA LEU A 11 -17.73 7.02 -2.47
C LEU A 11 -18.32 7.23 -1.06
N SER A 12 -19.65 7.39 -0.97
CA SER A 12 -20.37 7.54 0.30
C SER A 12 -20.33 6.24 1.11
N ILE A 13 -20.46 5.09 0.46
CA ILE A 13 -20.30 3.78 1.10
C ILE A 13 -18.87 3.61 1.63
N LEU A 14 -17.86 3.92 0.81
CA LEU A 14 -16.46 3.85 1.22
C LEU A 14 -16.19 4.73 2.43
N LYS A 15 -16.71 5.97 2.46
CA LYS A 15 -16.59 6.84 3.62
C LYS A 15 -17.08 6.16 4.91
N ARG A 16 -18.25 5.49 4.85
CA ARG A 16 -18.82 4.75 6.00
C ARG A 16 -17.99 3.52 6.39
N PHE A 17 -17.45 2.79 5.41
CA PHE A 17 -16.60 1.63 5.67
C PHE A 17 -15.27 2.04 6.31
N ILE A 18 -14.62 3.08 5.78
CA ILE A 18 -13.38 3.62 6.33
C ILE A 18 -13.61 4.08 7.77
N ASP A 19 -14.63 4.90 8.00
CA ASP A 19 -14.99 5.39 9.33
C ASP A 19 -15.22 4.24 10.32
N TRP A 20 -16.02 3.25 9.92
CA TRP A 20 -16.28 2.08 10.74
C TRP A 20 -14.98 1.31 11.06
N ILE A 21 -14.15 1.01 10.06
CA ILE A 21 -12.90 0.26 10.29
C ILE A 21 -11.96 1.06 11.20
N LYS A 22 -11.81 2.37 11.01
CA LYS A 22 -10.95 3.19 11.86
C LYS A 22 -11.43 3.28 13.31
N CYS A 23 -12.73 3.20 13.54
CA CYS A 23 -13.31 3.20 14.89
C CYS A 23 -13.25 1.83 15.60
N HIS A 24 -13.13 0.72 14.86
CA HIS A 24 -13.25 -0.64 15.43
C HIS A 24 -11.97 -1.48 15.33
N ILE A 25 -11.03 -1.14 14.43
CA ILE A 25 -9.82 -1.91 14.19
C ILE A 25 -8.58 -1.08 14.54
N TYR A 26 -7.86 -1.53 15.57
CA TYR A 26 -6.62 -0.90 15.99
C TYR A 26 -5.44 -1.38 15.14
N TYR A 27 -4.53 -0.47 14.82
CA TYR A 27 -3.31 -0.82 14.12
C TYR A 27 -2.33 -1.51 15.04
N LYS A 28 -1.85 -2.70 14.66
CA LYS A 28 -0.77 -3.41 15.34
C LYS A 28 0.02 -4.25 14.35
N SER A 29 1.33 -4.00 14.26
CA SER A 29 2.24 -4.82 13.46
C SER A 29 2.38 -6.23 14.03
N GLN A 30 2.52 -7.20 13.14
CA GLN A 30 2.65 -8.62 13.46
C GLN A 30 3.50 -9.34 12.40
N ASP A 31 3.86 -10.60 12.65
CA ASP A 31 4.79 -11.39 11.82
C ASP A 31 4.12 -12.12 10.65
N LEU A 32 2.78 -12.23 10.65
CA LEU A 32 2.00 -12.87 9.60
C LEU A 32 0.72 -12.10 9.31
N PRO A 33 0.25 -12.07 8.06
CA PRO A 33 -1.03 -11.47 7.72
C PRO A 33 -2.21 -12.31 8.26
N LYS A 34 -3.34 -11.63 8.48
CA LYS A 34 -4.61 -12.18 8.92
C LYS A 34 -5.65 -12.17 7.82
N TYR A 35 -6.46 -13.22 7.82
CA TYR A 35 -7.68 -13.21 7.04
C TYR A 35 -8.64 -12.13 7.57
N PRO A 36 -9.47 -11.52 6.70
CA PRO A 36 -10.44 -10.50 7.10
C PRO A 36 -11.31 -10.88 8.31
N ALA A 37 -11.68 -12.16 8.43
CA ALA A 37 -12.47 -12.65 9.55
C ALA A 37 -11.72 -12.63 10.89
N GLU A 38 -10.40 -12.88 10.87
CA GLU A 38 -9.54 -12.81 12.05
C GLU A 38 -9.33 -11.35 12.46
N THR A 39 -9.05 -10.46 11.49
CA THR A 39 -8.95 -9.01 11.74
C THR A 39 -10.23 -8.45 12.36
N LEU A 40 -11.40 -8.83 11.83
CA LEU A 40 -12.69 -8.43 12.35
C LEU A 40 -12.95 -8.95 13.77
N ARG A 41 -12.66 -10.22 14.02
CA ARG A 41 -12.88 -10.87 15.34
C ARG A 41 -11.98 -10.26 16.40
N ASP A 42 -10.70 -10.04 16.07
CA ASP A 42 -9.69 -9.62 17.04
C ASP A 42 -9.72 -8.09 17.26
N GLY A 43 -10.34 -7.32 16.37
CA GLY A 43 -10.37 -5.85 16.43
C GLY A 43 -9.00 -5.22 16.20
N VAL A 44 -8.05 -5.96 15.61
CA VAL A 44 -6.64 -5.56 15.48
C VAL A 44 -6.05 -6.15 14.20
N GLY A 45 -5.34 -5.32 13.44
CA GLY A 45 -4.57 -5.74 12.26
C GLY A 45 -3.62 -4.65 11.76
N ASP A 46 -2.61 -5.04 10.98
CA ASP A 46 -1.66 -4.14 10.32
C ASP A 46 -2.24 -3.55 9.02
N CYS A 47 -1.37 -3.10 8.10
CA CYS A 47 -1.77 -2.36 6.91
C CYS A 47 -2.56 -3.21 5.91
N ASP A 48 -2.08 -4.39 5.56
CA ASP A 48 -2.74 -5.29 4.62
C ASP A 48 -3.92 -6.00 5.26
N ASP A 49 -3.89 -6.27 6.57
CA ASP A 49 -5.05 -6.77 7.31
C ASP A 49 -6.26 -5.82 7.22
N GLN A 50 -6.03 -4.52 7.50
CA GLN A 50 -7.09 -3.51 7.42
C GLN A 50 -7.55 -3.30 5.97
N ALA A 51 -6.63 -3.32 5.01
CA ALA A 51 -6.96 -3.23 3.59
C ALA A 51 -7.83 -4.43 3.14
N ASN A 52 -7.47 -5.66 3.52
CA ASN A 52 -8.23 -6.87 3.20
C ASN A 52 -9.62 -6.87 3.84
N LEU A 53 -9.77 -6.32 5.05
CA LEU A 53 -11.08 -6.14 5.66
C LEU A 53 -11.94 -5.15 4.86
N LEU A 54 -11.38 -4.02 4.44
CA LEU A 54 -12.10 -3.07 3.58
C LEU A 54 -12.47 -3.68 2.22
N ILE A 55 -11.55 -4.42 1.59
CA ILE A 55 -11.79 -5.14 0.33
C ILE A 55 -12.95 -6.13 0.52
N THR A 56 -13.00 -6.82 1.65
CA THR A 56 -14.10 -7.74 1.99
C THR A 56 -15.42 -7.00 2.13
N PHE A 57 -15.43 -5.86 2.81
CA PHE A 57 -16.63 -5.02 2.93
C PHE A 57 -17.14 -4.56 1.56
N CYS A 58 -16.24 -4.15 0.67
CA CYS A 58 -16.55 -3.75 -0.70
C CYS A 58 -17.11 -4.92 -1.53
N ARG A 59 -16.40 -6.05 -1.58
CA ARG A 59 -16.74 -7.18 -2.43
C ARG A 59 -18.06 -7.85 -2.03
N ILE A 60 -18.39 -7.91 -0.75
CA ILE A 60 -19.66 -8.49 -0.27
C ILE A 60 -20.89 -7.74 -0.82
N ILE A 61 -20.75 -6.46 -1.13
CA ILE A 61 -21.83 -5.65 -1.72
C ILE A 61 -21.61 -5.36 -3.22
N GLY A 62 -20.69 -6.07 -3.86
CA GLY A 62 -20.47 -5.99 -5.31
C GLY A 62 -19.56 -4.84 -5.77
N ILE A 63 -18.85 -4.15 -4.88
CA ILE A 63 -17.85 -3.13 -5.27
C ILE A 63 -16.51 -3.83 -5.56
N PRO A 64 -15.96 -3.73 -6.78
CA PRO A 64 -14.66 -4.30 -7.11
C PRO A 64 -13.54 -3.64 -6.30
N ALA A 65 -12.72 -4.45 -5.65
CA ALA A 65 -11.56 -4.00 -4.89
C ALA A 65 -10.47 -5.07 -4.89
N TYR A 66 -9.20 -4.71 -4.72
CA TYR A 66 -8.08 -5.65 -4.56
C TYR A 66 -6.97 -5.05 -3.69
N LEU A 67 -6.05 -5.90 -3.21
CA LEU A 67 -4.91 -5.49 -2.39
C LEU A 67 -3.74 -5.12 -3.30
N GLN A 68 -3.11 -4.00 -3.03
CA GLN A 68 -1.87 -3.57 -3.65
C GLN A 68 -0.81 -3.44 -2.56
N VAL A 69 0.40 -3.92 -2.86
CA VAL A 69 1.53 -3.88 -1.94
C VAL A 69 2.70 -3.15 -2.59
N GLY A 70 3.49 -2.50 -1.75
CA GLY A 70 4.64 -1.72 -2.16
C GLY A 70 5.49 -1.35 -0.97
N CYS A 71 6.40 -0.40 -1.18
CA CYS A 71 7.26 0.10 -0.13
C CYS A 71 7.33 1.62 -0.15
N VAL A 72 7.38 2.21 1.03
CA VAL A 72 7.46 3.65 1.26
C VAL A 72 8.89 4.00 1.66
N TYR A 73 9.45 5.06 1.06
CA TYR A 73 10.74 5.62 1.47
C TYR A 73 10.59 6.39 2.78
N LEU A 74 11.35 5.97 3.78
CA LEU A 74 11.31 6.48 5.15
C LEU A 74 12.74 6.87 5.58
N PRO A 75 13.26 8.04 5.20
CA PRO A 75 14.70 8.35 5.18
C PRO A 75 15.44 8.23 6.52
N THR A 76 14.72 8.26 7.63
CA THR A 76 15.28 8.19 8.99
C THR A 76 14.97 6.87 9.70
N ARG A 77 14.24 5.95 9.05
CA ARG A 77 13.76 4.71 9.67
C ARG A 77 14.76 3.58 9.49
N GLU A 78 15.15 2.98 10.61
CA GLU A 78 15.91 1.73 10.69
C GLU A 78 15.13 0.77 11.57
N ILE A 79 14.81 -0.41 11.07
CA ILE A 79 14.19 -1.48 11.85
C ILE A 79 15.05 -2.72 11.75
N LYS A 80 15.20 -3.41 12.88
CA LYS A 80 15.62 -4.81 12.92
C LYS A 80 14.57 -5.59 13.71
N ALA A 81 13.99 -6.61 13.11
CA ALA A 81 13.02 -7.47 13.75
C ALA A 81 13.50 -8.92 13.72
N ASP A 82 13.28 -9.62 14.83
CA ASP A 82 13.46 -11.07 14.95
C ASP A 82 12.07 -11.69 14.99
N TYR A 83 11.78 -12.50 13.99
CA TYR A 83 10.56 -13.26 13.87
C TYR A 83 10.84 -14.75 14.04
N TRP A 84 9.79 -15.43 14.49
CA TRP A 84 9.75 -16.89 14.55
C TRP A 84 10.85 -17.50 15.41
N LYS A 85 11.33 -16.79 16.45
CA LYS A 85 12.39 -17.21 17.37
C LYS A 85 13.75 -17.41 16.68
N GLY A 86 14.18 -16.42 15.89
CA GLY A 86 15.48 -16.41 15.21
C GLY A 86 15.51 -17.16 13.88
N HIS A 87 14.37 -17.66 13.40
CA HIS A 87 14.26 -18.30 12.09
C HIS A 87 14.15 -17.30 10.95
N TRP A 88 13.69 -16.07 11.23
CA TRP A 88 13.70 -14.99 10.26
C TRP A 88 14.07 -13.69 10.93
N ILE A 89 15.17 -13.09 10.48
CA ILE A 89 15.63 -11.78 10.91
C ILE A 89 15.55 -10.86 9.71
N ILE A 90 14.78 -9.78 9.84
CA ILE A 90 14.67 -8.75 8.80
C ILE A 90 15.25 -7.43 9.28
N ARG A 91 16.03 -6.81 8.42
CA ARG A 91 16.51 -5.43 8.57
C ARG A 91 15.90 -4.57 7.49
N LEU A 92 15.29 -3.45 7.88
CA LEU A 92 14.75 -2.45 6.96
C LEU A 92 15.53 -1.15 7.15
N THR A 93 16.18 -0.69 6.08
CA THR A 93 16.91 0.57 6.05
C THR A 93 16.22 1.53 5.09
N ARG A 94 15.66 2.60 5.65
CA ARG A 94 14.97 3.67 4.92
C ARG A 94 13.74 3.22 4.11
N ILE A 95 13.18 2.07 4.46
CA ILE A 95 12.07 1.44 3.76
C ILE A 95 11.01 0.98 4.77
N GLY A 96 9.74 1.10 4.39
CA GLY A 96 8.63 0.45 5.06
C GLY A 96 7.74 -0.27 4.07
N TRP A 97 7.61 -1.59 4.19
CA TRP A 97 6.62 -2.34 3.43
C TRP A 97 5.21 -1.92 3.84
N HIS A 98 4.34 -1.81 2.84
CA HIS A 98 3.01 -1.26 3.02
C HIS A 98 2.00 -1.91 2.06
N GLY A 99 0.79 -2.15 2.56
CA GLY A 99 -0.34 -2.66 1.81
C GLY A 99 -1.54 -1.72 1.91
N TRP A 100 -2.21 -1.48 0.78
CA TRP A 100 -3.42 -0.66 0.70
C TRP A 100 -4.46 -1.29 -0.23
N ALA A 101 -5.72 -0.91 -0.04
CA ALA A 101 -6.79 -1.34 -0.93
C ALA A 101 -6.81 -0.47 -2.18
N VAL A 102 -7.16 -1.05 -3.32
CA VAL A 102 -7.52 -0.33 -4.54
C VAL A 102 -8.96 -0.66 -4.86
N VAL A 103 -9.82 0.35 -4.90
CA VAL A 103 -11.28 0.20 -5.04
C VAL A 103 -11.76 0.91 -6.29
N TYR A 104 -12.69 0.30 -7.03
CA TYR A 104 -13.33 0.94 -8.18
C TYR A 104 -14.46 1.88 -7.74
N VAL A 105 -14.30 3.17 -7.99
CA VAL A 105 -15.22 4.25 -7.58
C VAL A 105 -15.68 5.05 -8.80
N PRO A 106 -16.91 4.84 -9.30
CA PRO A 106 -17.46 5.65 -10.39
C PRO A 106 -17.65 7.13 -9.99
N PRO A 107 -17.42 8.09 -10.91
CA PRO A 107 -16.86 7.94 -12.26
C PRO A 107 -15.33 7.94 -12.32
N TRP A 108 -14.62 8.02 -11.18
CA TRP A 108 -13.16 8.20 -11.10
C TRP A 108 -12.33 6.95 -11.44
N GLY A 109 -12.91 5.76 -11.36
CA GLY A 109 -12.22 4.50 -11.66
C GLY A 109 -11.49 3.92 -10.43
N TRP A 110 -10.33 3.30 -10.63
CA TRP A 110 -9.57 2.65 -9.56
C TRP A 110 -8.86 3.68 -8.68
N MET A 111 -9.23 3.73 -7.40
CA MET A 111 -8.66 4.66 -6.42
C MET A 111 -7.95 3.90 -5.30
N PRO A 112 -6.77 4.34 -4.85
CA PRO A 112 -6.14 3.80 -3.65
C PRO A 112 -6.93 4.24 -2.42
N VAL A 113 -7.03 3.35 -1.43
CA VAL A 113 -7.63 3.61 -0.12
C VAL A 113 -6.67 3.07 0.94
N ASP A 114 -5.99 3.99 1.62
CA ASP A 114 -4.98 3.72 2.62
C ASP A 114 -5.49 4.05 4.02
N LEU A 115 -5.65 3.01 4.83
CA LEU A 115 -6.20 3.11 6.17
C LEU A 115 -5.16 3.41 7.26
N THR A 116 -3.89 3.57 6.89
CA THR A 116 -2.77 3.56 7.86
C THR A 116 -1.77 4.71 7.69
N PHE A 117 -1.33 5.02 6.47
CA PHE A 117 -0.33 6.06 6.22
C PHE A 117 -0.95 7.41 5.82
N ALA A 118 -2.27 7.46 5.58
CA ALA A 118 -2.92 8.71 5.22
C ALA A 118 -3.12 9.63 6.45
N PRO A 119 -2.57 10.86 6.46
CA PRO A 119 -2.81 11.82 7.53
C PRO A 119 -4.27 12.33 7.51
N GLY A 120 -4.82 12.58 8.70
CA GLY A 120 -6.13 13.23 8.86
C GLY A 120 -7.35 12.34 8.62
N ILE A 121 -7.21 11.01 8.57
CA ILE A 121 -8.34 10.08 8.33
C ILE A 121 -9.44 10.21 9.40
N PHE A 122 -9.07 10.39 10.67
CA PHE A 122 -10.06 10.55 11.75
C PHE A 122 -10.87 11.85 11.66
N SER A 123 -10.36 12.87 10.96
CA SER A 123 -11.07 14.13 10.74
C SER A 123 -11.95 14.08 9.49
N ASP A 124 -11.46 13.47 8.41
CA ASP A 124 -12.24 13.15 7.21
C ASP A 124 -11.82 11.76 6.69
N PRO A 125 -12.70 10.74 6.74
CA PRO A 125 -12.39 9.40 6.26
C PRO A 125 -11.94 9.37 4.79
N LEU A 126 -12.37 10.32 3.96
CA LEU A 126 -11.95 10.39 2.57
C LEU A 126 -10.48 10.79 2.38
N ASN A 127 -9.80 11.24 3.45
CA ASN A 127 -8.34 11.42 3.42
C ASN A 127 -7.60 10.09 3.22
N ALA A 128 -8.21 8.95 3.55
CA ALA A 128 -7.67 7.63 3.18
C ALA A 128 -7.47 7.48 1.66
N ILE A 129 -8.21 8.25 0.86
CA ILE A 129 -8.06 8.29 -0.59
C ILE A 129 -7.12 9.43 -0.99
N ARG A 130 -7.41 10.67 -0.57
CA ARG A 130 -6.67 11.87 -1.02
C ARG A 130 -5.20 11.86 -0.62
N ASN A 131 -4.90 11.29 0.55
CA ASN A 131 -3.58 11.32 1.15
C ASN A 131 -2.96 9.91 1.26
N ALA A 132 -3.44 8.95 0.46
CA ALA A 132 -2.85 7.61 0.43
C ALA A 132 -1.33 7.66 0.22
N ALA A 133 -0.57 6.72 0.81
CA ALA A 133 0.89 6.74 0.72
C ALA A 133 1.41 6.79 -0.73
N ILE A 134 0.75 6.07 -1.64
CA ILE A 134 1.10 6.06 -3.07
C ILE A 134 0.90 7.41 -3.77
N ILE A 135 0.12 8.31 -3.18
CA ILE A 135 -0.13 9.67 -3.70
C ILE A 135 0.76 10.70 -2.98
N SER A 136 0.89 10.59 -1.66
CA SER A 136 1.45 11.66 -0.82
C SER A 136 2.89 11.43 -0.38
N GLN A 137 3.43 10.22 -0.58
CA GLN A 137 4.77 9.83 -0.14
C GLN A 137 5.55 9.19 -1.29
N ALA A 138 6.88 9.15 -1.16
CA ALA A 138 7.75 8.45 -2.11
C ALA A 138 7.55 6.94 -1.94
N THR A 139 6.59 6.40 -2.70
CA THR A 139 6.13 5.01 -2.60
C THR A 139 6.33 4.30 -3.92
N ILE A 140 6.92 3.10 -3.87
CA ILE A 140 7.07 2.21 -5.02
C ILE A 140 6.00 1.13 -4.94
N GLN A 141 5.16 1.03 -5.96
CA GLN A 141 4.25 -0.10 -6.12
C GLN A 141 5.05 -1.36 -6.49
N TYR A 142 4.88 -2.45 -5.73
CA TYR A 142 5.52 -3.73 -6.00
C TYR A 142 4.60 -4.70 -6.74
N ALA A 143 3.38 -4.94 -6.21
CA ALA A 143 2.49 -5.97 -6.78
C ALA A 143 1.00 -5.71 -6.49
N ASN A 144 0.16 -6.28 -7.36
CA ASN A 144 -1.28 -6.40 -7.15
C ASN A 144 -1.63 -7.84 -6.74
N ILE A 145 -2.16 -8.02 -5.53
CA ILE A 145 -2.56 -9.33 -5.01
C ILE A 145 -4.02 -9.59 -5.42
N THR A 146 -4.19 -10.27 -6.56
CA THR A 146 -5.52 -10.47 -7.17
C THR A 146 -5.92 -11.93 -7.35
N ARG A 147 -4.95 -12.86 -7.35
CA ARG A 147 -5.16 -14.28 -7.72
C ARG A 147 -4.53 -15.29 -6.76
N SER A 148 -3.91 -14.85 -5.68
CA SER A 148 -3.23 -15.72 -4.72
C SER A 148 -3.83 -15.59 -3.32
N ASP A 149 -3.84 -16.71 -2.59
CA ASP A 149 -3.97 -16.69 -1.13
C ASP A 149 -2.59 -16.51 -0.50
N TYR A 150 -2.13 -15.26 -0.50
CA TYR A 150 -0.83 -14.91 0.06
C TYR A 150 -0.78 -15.15 1.58
N ILE A 151 -1.93 -15.16 2.25
CA ILE A 151 -2.03 -15.40 3.70
C ILE A 151 -1.75 -16.86 4.02
N ALA A 152 -2.39 -17.79 3.31
CA ALA A 152 -2.07 -19.21 3.38
C ALA A 152 -0.60 -19.44 3.02
N SER A 153 -0.14 -18.83 1.94
CA SER A 153 1.25 -18.95 1.47
C SER A 153 2.26 -18.49 2.55
N SER A 154 2.01 -17.37 3.22
CA SER A 154 2.88 -16.88 4.32
C SER A 154 2.88 -17.82 5.52
N ARG A 155 1.73 -18.40 5.88
CA ARG A 155 1.62 -19.40 6.95
C ARG A 155 2.39 -20.68 6.60
N ASP A 156 2.25 -21.14 5.37
CA ASP A 156 2.92 -22.33 4.85
C ASP A 156 4.43 -22.13 4.77
N TYR A 157 4.86 -20.96 4.31
CA TYR A 157 6.26 -20.57 4.28
C TYR A 157 6.88 -20.56 5.68
N ARG A 158 6.22 -19.94 6.67
CA ARG A 158 6.66 -19.99 8.07
C ARG A 158 6.78 -21.43 8.58
N ARG A 159 5.77 -22.28 8.32
CA ARG A 159 5.79 -23.70 8.72
C ARG A 159 6.98 -24.42 8.09
N PHE A 160 7.22 -24.20 6.80
CA PHE A 160 8.34 -24.78 6.07
C PHE A 160 9.69 -24.36 6.67
N ILE A 161 9.91 -23.06 6.90
CA ILE A 161 11.16 -22.56 7.49
C ILE A 161 11.41 -23.15 8.88
N ILE A 162 10.42 -23.13 9.76
CA ILE A 162 10.58 -23.61 11.14
C ILE A 162 10.79 -25.13 11.17
N SER A 163 9.98 -25.90 10.43
CA SER A 163 10.05 -27.37 10.44
C SER A 163 11.37 -27.94 9.88
N ASN A 164 12.05 -27.16 9.04
CA ASN A 164 13.34 -27.53 8.47
C ASN A 164 14.53 -26.85 9.17
N GLU A 165 14.31 -26.20 10.32
CA GLU A 165 15.37 -25.51 11.08
C GLU A 165 16.11 -24.42 10.28
N PHE A 166 15.49 -23.92 9.20
CA PHE A 166 16.10 -22.89 8.36
C PHE A 166 16.12 -21.54 9.08
N ARG A 167 17.15 -20.75 8.79
CA ARG A 167 17.32 -19.39 9.31
C ARG A 167 17.56 -18.45 8.13
N ILE A 168 16.74 -17.42 8.04
CA ILE A 168 16.79 -16.42 6.99
C ILE A 168 17.21 -15.09 7.60
N TYR A 169 18.17 -14.43 6.96
CA TYR A 169 18.48 -13.03 7.19
C TYR A 169 18.15 -12.25 5.92
N GLU A 170 17.32 -11.23 6.07
CA GLU A 170 16.86 -10.35 4.99
C GLU A 170 17.23 -8.91 5.30
N HIS A 171 17.67 -8.17 4.27
CA HIS A 171 17.99 -6.75 4.41
C HIS A 171 17.46 -5.97 3.22
N ASP A 172 16.39 -5.24 3.45
CA ASP A 172 15.79 -4.35 2.46
C ASP A 172 16.27 -2.92 2.67
N ILE A 173 16.63 -2.28 1.56
CA ILE A 173 17.18 -0.93 1.54
C ILE A 173 16.49 -0.15 0.43
N LEU A 174 15.97 1.03 0.76
CA LEU A 174 15.51 2.00 -0.24
C LEU A 174 16.39 3.24 -0.18
N LEU A 175 17.13 3.49 -1.25
CA LEU A 175 18.05 4.61 -1.36
C LEU A 175 17.51 5.64 -2.36
N GLU A 176 17.72 6.90 -2.03
CA GLU A 176 17.51 8.00 -2.97
C GLU A 176 18.78 8.15 -3.82
N GLU A 177 18.64 7.95 -5.13
CA GLU A 177 19.72 8.24 -6.07
C GLU A 177 19.63 9.69 -6.54
N ASN A 178 20.69 10.46 -6.34
CA ASN A 178 20.86 11.75 -7.00
C ASN A 178 21.20 11.52 -8.48
N ILE A 179 20.19 11.36 -9.32
CA ILE A 179 20.38 11.34 -10.77
C ILE A 179 20.80 12.75 -11.18
N ARG A 180 22.10 12.96 -11.41
CA ARG A 180 22.54 14.12 -12.17
C ARG A 180 21.88 14.02 -13.54
N PRO A 181 21.15 15.04 -14.02
CA PRO A 181 20.56 14.97 -15.35
C PRO A 181 21.69 14.67 -16.36
N PRO A 182 21.46 13.78 -17.34
CA PRO A 182 22.45 13.56 -18.38
C PRO A 182 22.79 14.91 -18.97
N ARG A 183 24.09 15.23 -19.07
CA ARG A 183 24.54 16.42 -19.80
C ARG A 183 24.05 16.24 -21.24
N LEU A 184 22.91 16.86 -21.57
CA LEU A 184 22.48 16.96 -22.95
C LEU A 184 23.65 17.59 -23.72
N PRO A 185 24.16 16.96 -24.78
CA PRO A 185 25.13 17.63 -25.63
C PRO A 185 24.49 18.94 -26.09
N ARG A 186 25.23 20.05 -25.98
CA ARG A 186 24.81 21.33 -26.55
C ARG A 186 24.63 21.12 -28.05
N ILE A 187 23.39 20.93 -28.50
CA ILE A 187 23.07 21.02 -29.91
C ILE A 187 23.16 22.50 -30.25
N TYR A 188 24.26 22.91 -30.87
CA TYR A 188 24.31 24.18 -31.59
C TYR A 188 23.35 24.04 -32.77
N MET A 189 22.15 24.61 -32.66
CA MET A 189 21.39 24.96 -33.86
C MET A 189 22.06 26.19 -34.47
N PRO A 190 22.66 26.11 -35.67
CA PRO A 190 22.98 27.32 -36.40
C PRO A 190 21.66 28.03 -36.71
N ILE A 191 21.56 29.30 -36.30
CA ILE A 191 20.49 30.19 -36.74
C ILE A 191 20.69 30.34 -38.25
N LEU A 192 19.85 29.71 -39.06
CA LEU A 192 19.73 30.06 -40.47
C LEU A 192 19.05 31.42 -40.51
N SER A 193 19.85 32.49 -40.67
CA SER A 193 19.35 33.77 -41.14
C SER A 193 18.81 33.56 -42.54
N VAL A 194 17.49 33.65 -42.69
CA VAL A 194 16.88 33.82 -44.01
C VAL A 194 17.09 35.29 -44.35
N ASP A 195 18.09 35.56 -45.20
CA ASP A 195 18.25 36.86 -45.84
C ASP A 195 17.04 37.06 -46.78
N SER A 196 16.14 37.96 -46.39
CA SER A 196 15.10 38.46 -47.29
C SER A 196 15.68 39.60 -48.12
N GLU A 197 16.45 39.26 -49.16
CA GLU A 197 16.66 40.16 -50.28
C GLU A 197 16.13 39.50 -51.56
N HIS A 198 15.17 40.20 -52.18
CA HIS A 198 14.55 40.02 -53.50
C HIS A 198 13.19 39.29 -53.60
N LEU A 199 12.16 40.16 -53.65
CA LEU A 199 10.86 40.07 -54.34
C LEU A 199 9.77 39.14 -53.78
#